data_AF-A0A519V5Z8-F1
#
_entry.id   AF-A0A519V5Z8-F1
#
_cell.length_a   1.000
_cell.length_b   1.000
_cell.length_c   1.000
_cell.angle_alpha   90.00
_cell.angle_beta   90.00
_cell.angle_gamma   90.00
#
_symmetry.space_group_name_H-M   'P 1'
#
loop_
_entity.id
_entity.type
_entity.pdbx_description
1 polymer ?
#
loop_
_entity_poly.entity_id
_entity_poly.type
_entity_poly.pdbx_seq_one_letter_code
_entity_poly.pdbx_strand_id
1 'polypeptide(L)'
;MRKTYLLLLLFCFSVANVALAQQKTPVKKVNPPKIKPPKIYNVPPPPPVPKRMEVTTVNPPAPDVSYGPTIMADPRVSKFEKSLICQDCDTLRLESNKPSIVIYDVKWMANTESRTFRNQPTEKDLTNDYYALKGLSKREWDELRKNFPEGDFTYHYVYRSTFITTPNKKQQTLSLLNRGTRHEGFLYWSGKEADSIVSKKDMARLTETVAKARGEKKTSSYYANFAKDSTAVIKFQQSKNPSPNFVANMNVLLQQEIFDEMILPVQFFNFDKVSKITIQSAKEANKQIVFKLNKEGQFIQLNERADSTIITYKGSLPSQAVDRYKNPINFFYQGDTVIIKEKQYLKVNKMVDRMFFEVKRFNISKENYADMTLDNGSDIKLSKNSNFCVTEYQDERDLAVKTCYSNTNWALPLTLTNTRSSGNGSNKSEVTYKINEEKNLVLEDLNERKSTKREYVITNGKPTSLKASTKRGDEEYGEAYVLNITYEYFK
;
A
#
# COMPACT_ATOMS: atom_id res chain seq x y z
N MET A 1 -45.66 -0.73 -33.73
CA MET A 1 -46.37 0.37 -34.44
C MET A 1 -47.71 0.60 -33.74
N ARG A 2 -47.84 1.69 -32.96
CA ARG A 2 -49.11 2.12 -32.36
C ARG A 2 -49.41 3.53 -32.88
N LYS A 3 -50.59 3.68 -33.45
CA LYS A 3 -51.16 4.92 -33.96
C LYS A 3 -51.86 5.69 -32.81
N THR A 4 -51.79 7.02 -32.90
CA THR A 4 -52.87 8.02 -32.61
C THR A 4 -53.36 8.16 -31.15
N TYR A 5 -53.77 9.30 -30.59
CA TYR A 5 -54.01 10.72 -30.95
C TYR A 5 -54.28 11.43 -29.58
N LEU A 6 -53.79 12.66 -29.28
CA LEU A 6 -54.55 13.95 -29.32
C LEU A 6 -54.92 14.55 -27.93
N LEU A 7 -54.95 15.89 -27.89
CA LEU A 7 -55.61 16.86 -26.96
C LEU A 7 -54.96 17.12 -25.58
N LEU A 8 -54.42 18.31 -25.20
CA LEU A 8 -54.91 19.73 -25.11
C LEU A 8 -55.79 19.99 -23.88
N LEU A 9 -55.28 20.73 -22.87
CA LEU A 9 -55.95 21.87 -22.18
C LEU A 9 -55.18 22.39 -20.94
N LEU A 10 -55.03 23.72 -20.91
CA LEU A 10 -54.74 24.56 -19.74
C LEU A 10 -55.73 24.30 -18.60
N PHE A 11 -55.30 24.47 -17.34
CA PHE A 11 -55.89 25.46 -16.41
C PHE A 11 -55.07 25.60 -15.13
N CYS A 12 -54.75 26.85 -14.78
CA CYS A 12 -54.21 27.26 -13.49
C CYS A 12 -55.26 27.09 -12.39
N PHE A 13 -54.86 26.54 -11.25
CA PHE A 13 -55.57 26.76 -9.98
C PHE A 13 -54.58 27.10 -8.86
N SER A 14 -54.77 28.30 -8.33
CA SER A 14 -54.26 28.86 -7.09
C SER A 14 -54.83 28.12 -5.87
N VAL A 15 -54.01 27.95 -4.83
CA VAL A 15 -54.51 27.89 -3.45
C VAL A 15 -53.60 28.76 -2.58
N ALA A 16 -54.19 29.82 -2.04
CA ALA A 16 -53.63 30.66 -0.99
C ALA A 16 -53.99 30.12 0.40
N ASN A 17 -53.41 30.76 1.43
CA ASN A 17 -53.69 30.68 2.88
C ASN A 17 -52.71 29.74 3.62
N VAL A 18 -52.07 30.09 4.74
CA VAL A 18 -52.31 31.14 5.75
C VAL A 18 -50.95 31.55 6.34
N ALA A 19 -50.67 32.85 6.45
CA ALA A 19 -49.66 33.39 7.33
C ALA A 19 -50.25 33.57 8.74
N LEU A 20 -49.74 32.83 9.72
CA LEU A 20 -50.03 33.04 11.14
C LEU A 20 -48.83 33.70 11.80
N ALA A 21 -49.01 34.98 12.14
CA ALA A 21 -48.14 35.73 13.03
C ALA A 21 -48.29 35.20 14.46
N GLN A 22 -47.19 34.75 15.07
CA GLN A 22 -47.08 34.59 16.51
C GLN A 22 -45.83 35.32 17.05
N GLN A 23 -46.15 36.41 17.73
CA GLN A 23 -45.50 37.03 18.89
C GLN A 23 -43.99 36.83 19.07
N LYS A 24 -43.26 37.93 18.86
CA LYS A 24 -41.91 38.17 19.40
C LYS A 24 -41.97 38.17 20.93
N THR A 25 -41.45 37.12 21.56
CA THR A 25 -40.96 37.19 22.94
C THR A 25 -39.66 38.01 22.97
N PRO A 26 -39.44 38.86 23.99
CA PRO A 26 -38.25 39.68 24.08
C PRO A 26 -37.06 38.77 24.44
N VAL A 27 -36.23 38.47 23.45
CA VAL A 27 -34.94 37.82 23.68
C VAL A 27 -34.05 38.81 24.43
N LYS A 28 -33.79 38.51 25.72
CA LYS A 28 -32.67 39.10 26.47
C LYS A 28 -31.45 39.08 25.56
N LYS A 29 -30.84 40.24 25.29
CA LYS A 29 -29.49 40.32 24.74
C LYS A 29 -28.55 39.59 25.70
N VAL A 30 -28.38 38.30 25.46
CA VAL A 30 -27.23 37.56 25.98
C VAL A 30 -26.06 38.12 25.19
N ASN A 31 -25.22 38.90 25.86
CA ASN A 31 -23.92 39.27 25.31
C ASN A 31 -23.29 38.00 24.75
N PRO A 32 -22.85 37.98 23.49
CA PRO A 32 -22.17 36.81 22.95
C PRO A 32 -21.06 36.47 23.95
N PRO A 33 -20.96 35.21 24.40
CA PRO A 33 -19.84 34.84 25.25
C PRO A 33 -18.61 35.29 24.48
N LYS A 34 -17.74 36.10 25.11
CA LYS A 34 -16.43 36.40 24.56
C LYS A 34 -15.85 35.05 24.17
N ILE A 35 -15.86 34.75 22.88
CA ILE A 35 -15.21 33.58 22.33
C ILE A 35 -13.77 33.84 22.72
N LYS A 36 -13.31 33.16 23.77
CA LYS A 36 -11.87 33.11 24.04
C LYS A 36 -11.30 32.68 22.69
N PRO A 37 -10.37 33.45 22.11
CA PRO A 37 -9.73 33.06 20.86
C PRO A 37 -9.34 31.59 21.04
N PRO A 38 -9.59 30.75 20.02
CA PRO A 38 -9.34 29.32 20.10
C PRO A 38 -7.99 29.16 20.78
N LYS A 39 -7.94 28.39 21.88
CA LYS A 39 -6.66 28.02 22.49
C LYS A 39 -5.84 27.52 21.32
N ILE A 40 -4.85 28.33 20.93
CA ILE A 40 -3.79 27.91 20.05
C ILE A 40 -3.27 26.69 20.80
N TYR A 41 -3.60 25.51 20.31
CA TYR A 41 -2.82 24.35 20.66
C TYR A 41 -1.45 24.73 20.16
N ASN A 42 -0.62 25.20 21.10
CA ASN A 42 0.80 25.23 20.93
C ASN A 42 1.13 23.81 20.52
N VAL A 43 1.27 23.63 19.21
CA VAL A 43 1.98 22.50 18.65
C VAL A 43 3.26 22.44 19.51
N PRO A 44 3.53 21.32 20.19
CA PRO A 44 4.78 21.19 20.92
C PRO A 44 5.87 21.65 19.95
N PRO A 45 6.73 22.60 20.34
CA PRO A 45 7.79 23.03 19.45
C PRO A 45 8.48 21.78 18.92
N PRO A 46 8.81 21.73 17.61
CA PRO A 46 9.56 20.60 17.07
C PRO A 46 10.71 20.33 18.03
N PRO A 47 11.00 19.05 18.36
CA PRO A 47 12.06 18.69 19.29
C PRO A 47 13.27 19.55 18.97
N PRO A 48 13.85 20.23 19.98
CA PRO A 48 14.89 21.22 19.73
C PRO A 48 15.91 20.56 18.81
N VAL A 49 16.20 21.21 17.68
CA VAL A 49 17.34 20.84 16.85
C VAL A 49 18.48 20.69 17.85
N PRO A 50 19.11 19.49 17.95
CA PRO A 50 20.12 19.26 18.95
C PRO A 50 21.07 20.44 18.85
N LYS A 51 21.20 21.20 19.95
CA LYS A 51 22.14 22.31 20.04
C LYS A 51 23.42 21.77 19.43
N ARG A 52 23.89 22.44 18.38
CA ARG A 52 25.23 22.20 17.83
C ARG A 52 26.12 22.18 19.07
N MET A 53 26.63 21.01 19.44
CA MET A 53 27.50 20.90 20.60
C MET A 53 28.59 21.94 20.34
N GLU A 54 28.67 22.94 21.19
CA GLU A 54 29.93 23.65 21.34
C GLU A 54 30.94 22.55 21.59
N VAL A 55 31.87 22.42 20.66
CA VAL A 55 33.04 21.58 20.85
C VAL A 55 33.78 22.26 21.98
N THR A 56 33.51 21.84 23.22
CA THR A 56 34.43 22.03 24.31
C THR A 56 35.68 21.30 23.87
N THR A 57 36.72 22.06 23.54
CA THR A 57 38.07 21.55 23.35
C THR A 57 38.52 20.91 24.66
N VAL A 58 38.20 19.62 24.81
CA VAL A 58 38.93 18.77 25.75
C VAL A 58 40.28 18.57 25.10
N ASN A 59 41.33 19.12 25.71
CA ASN A 59 42.69 18.80 25.32
C ASN A 59 42.82 17.26 25.24
N PRO A 60 43.39 16.72 24.15
CA PRO A 60 43.55 15.28 24.02
C PRO A 60 44.34 14.76 25.23
N PRO A 61 43.99 13.58 25.79
CA PRO A 61 44.89 12.90 26.70
C PRO A 61 46.22 12.71 25.97
N ALA A 62 47.33 12.94 26.66
CA ALA A 62 48.66 12.68 26.12
C ALA A 62 48.68 11.29 25.46
N PRO A 63 49.24 11.14 24.25
CA PRO A 63 49.25 9.86 23.57
C PRO A 63 50.05 8.88 24.42
N ASP A 64 49.38 7.88 24.98
CA ASP A 64 50.05 6.72 25.54
C ASP A 64 50.53 5.88 24.37
N VAL A 65 51.81 6.06 24.05
CA VAL A 65 52.42 5.52 22.85
C VAL A 65 52.80 4.06 23.09
N SER A 66 51.84 3.17 22.92
CA SER A 66 52.14 1.78 22.58
C SER A 66 52.26 1.67 21.06
N TYR A 67 53.49 1.75 20.54
CA TYR A 67 53.80 1.31 19.18
C TYR A 67 53.73 -0.23 19.13
N GLY A 68 52.52 -0.78 19.11
CA GLY A 68 52.31 -2.05 18.42
C GLY A 68 52.70 -1.86 16.95
N PRO A 69 53.29 -2.86 16.26
CA PRO A 69 53.62 -2.72 14.86
C PRO A 69 52.34 -2.40 14.09
N THR A 70 52.21 -1.17 13.60
CA THR A 70 51.21 -0.82 12.60
C THR A 70 51.44 -1.75 11.43
N ILE A 71 50.57 -2.76 11.27
CA ILE A 71 50.47 -3.53 10.05
C ILE A 71 50.33 -2.47 8.96
N MET A 72 51.37 -2.31 8.13
CA MET A 72 51.31 -1.37 7.02
C MET A 72 50.06 -1.71 6.23
N ALA A 73 49.09 -0.79 6.19
CA ALA A 73 47.91 -0.97 5.36
C ALA A 73 48.40 -1.31 3.94
N ASP A 74 47.93 -2.43 3.39
CA ASP A 74 48.32 -2.90 2.04
C ASP A 74 48.33 -1.67 1.10
N PRO A 75 49.46 -1.35 0.44
CA PRO A 75 49.58 -0.17 -0.41
C PRO A 75 48.45 -0.04 -1.44
N ARG A 76 47.82 -1.16 -1.83
CA ARG A 76 46.64 -1.19 -2.69
C ARG A 76 45.40 -0.61 -2.03
N VAL A 77 45.21 -0.82 -0.72
CA VAL A 77 44.14 -0.19 0.08
C VAL A 77 44.34 1.31 0.13
N SER A 78 45.54 1.76 0.53
CA SER A 78 45.83 3.18 0.66
C SER A 78 45.71 3.91 -0.69
N LYS A 79 46.17 3.28 -1.78
CA LYS A 79 46.03 3.81 -3.14
C LYS A 79 44.57 3.89 -3.57
N PHE A 80 43.77 2.85 -3.30
CA PHE A 80 42.35 2.82 -3.60
C PHE A 80 41.59 3.92 -2.83
N GLU A 81 41.80 4.05 -1.53
CA GLU A 81 41.18 5.06 -0.69
C GLU A 81 41.53 6.49 -1.12
N LYS A 82 42.81 6.75 -1.43
CA LYS A 82 43.26 8.05 -1.97
C LYS A 82 42.65 8.38 -3.33
N SER A 83 42.26 7.36 -4.10
CA SER A 83 41.69 7.50 -5.45
C SER A 83 40.16 7.48 -5.48
N LEU A 84 39.49 7.49 -4.31
CA LEU A 84 38.04 7.54 -4.21
C LEU A 84 37.47 8.84 -4.77
N ILE A 85 38.19 9.95 -4.63
CA ILE A 85 37.83 11.21 -5.27
C ILE A 85 38.40 11.21 -6.68
N CYS A 86 37.53 11.31 -7.68
CA CYS A 86 37.96 11.43 -9.06
C CYS A 86 38.73 12.73 -9.28
N GLN A 87 39.98 12.61 -9.75
CA GLN A 87 40.84 13.76 -10.07
C GLN A 87 40.69 14.19 -11.54
N ASP A 88 40.40 13.26 -12.46
CA ASP A 88 40.33 13.50 -13.91
C ASP A 88 38.89 13.48 -14.44
N CYS A 89 37.94 14.05 -13.70
CA CYS A 89 36.52 14.01 -14.04
C CYS A 89 36.01 15.32 -14.64
N ASP A 90 34.88 15.23 -15.34
CA ASP A 90 34.30 16.35 -16.06
C ASP A 90 33.91 17.49 -15.11
N THR A 91 34.00 18.72 -15.63
CA THR A 91 33.44 19.89 -14.98
C THR A 91 32.30 20.43 -15.83
N LEU A 92 31.10 20.52 -15.24
CA LEU A 92 29.95 21.18 -15.85
C LEU A 92 29.87 22.62 -15.31
N ARG A 93 29.96 23.60 -16.21
CA ARG A 93 29.74 25.01 -15.88
C ARG A 93 28.38 25.45 -16.38
N LEU A 94 27.52 25.88 -15.46
CA LEU A 94 26.19 26.40 -15.83
C LEU A 94 26.31 27.75 -16.53
N GLU A 95 25.37 28.03 -17.44
CA GLU A 95 25.38 29.25 -18.26
C GLU A 95 24.64 30.40 -17.58
N SER A 96 25.27 31.58 -17.51
CA SER A 96 24.61 32.79 -17.02
C SER A 96 23.48 33.23 -17.94
N ASN A 97 22.48 33.92 -17.38
CA ASN A 97 21.33 34.50 -18.07
C ASN A 97 20.32 33.49 -18.66
N LYS A 98 20.58 32.18 -18.55
CA LYS A 98 19.61 31.13 -18.89
C LYS A 98 19.38 30.20 -17.70
N PRO A 99 18.14 30.00 -17.23
CA PRO A 99 17.85 29.07 -16.16
C PRO A 99 18.33 27.65 -16.49
N SER A 100 18.96 26.98 -15.53
CA SER A 100 19.46 25.62 -15.69
C SER A 100 18.77 24.65 -14.73
N ILE A 101 18.39 23.49 -15.25
CA ILE A 101 17.84 22.36 -14.51
C ILE A 101 18.79 21.18 -14.69
N VAL A 102 19.23 20.61 -13.58
CA VAL A 102 20.13 19.45 -13.56
C VAL A 102 19.46 18.33 -12.76
N ILE A 103 19.33 17.17 -13.37
CA ILE A 103 19.12 15.91 -12.64
C ILE A 103 20.43 15.14 -12.68
N TYR A 104 20.86 14.63 -11.52
CA TYR A 104 22.08 13.84 -11.43
C TYR A 104 21.79 12.49 -10.76
N ASP A 105 22.34 11.43 -11.35
CA ASP A 105 22.31 10.06 -10.81
C ASP A 105 23.64 9.37 -11.18
N VAL A 106 24.68 9.72 -10.43
CA VAL A 106 26.01 9.15 -10.58
C VAL A 106 26.11 7.90 -9.73
N LYS A 107 26.20 6.74 -10.38
CA LYS A 107 26.21 5.42 -9.72
C LYS A 107 27.50 5.16 -8.94
N TRP A 108 27.50 4.11 -8.12
CA TRP A 108 28.73 3.64 -7.47
C TRP A 108 29.75 3.19 -8.51
N MET A 109 30.92 3.83 -8.49
CA MET A 109 32.00 3.54 -9.42
C MET A 109 33.11 2.72 -8.75
N ALA A 110 33.22 2.77 -7.43
CA ALA A 110 34.17 1.98 -6.67
C ALA A 110 33.60 0.61 -6.32
N ASN A 111 34.39 -0.44 -6.50
CA ASN A 111 34.12 -1.77 -5.96
C ASN A 111 35.06 -2.00 -4.78
N THR A 112 34.51 -1.97 -3.57
CA THR A 112 35.28 -2.05 -2.32
C THR A 112 35.92 -3.43 -2.11
N GLU A 113 35.26 -4.50 -2.59
CA GLU A 113 35.74 -5.89 -2.45
C GLU A 113 36.96 -6.15 -3.34
N SER A 114 36.85 -5.79 -4.62
CA SER A 114 37.95 -5.94 -5.59
C SER A 114 38.96 -4.79 -5.58
N ARG A 115 38.67 -3.71 -4.85
CA ARG A 115 39.47 -2.47 -4.81
C ARG A 115 39.75 -1.88 -6.20
N THR A 116 38.75 -1.95 -7.09
CA THR A 116 38.82 -1.44 -8.47
C THR A 116 37.76 -0.38 -8.72
N PHE A 117 37.92 0.37 -9.81
CA PHE A 117 36.94 1.36 -10.27
C PHE A 117 36.36 0.94 -11.62
N ARG A 118 35.05 1.13 -11.79
CA ARG A 118 34.37 1.04 -13.08
C ARG A 118 34.81 2.19 -13.98
N ASN A 119 34.81 1.96 -15.30
CA ASN A 119 34.99 3.02 -16.29
C ASN A 119 33.80 3.98 -16.26
N GLN A 120 34.05 5.28 -16.48
CA GLN A 120 32.99 6.28 -16.56
C GLN A 120 32.03 5.95 -17.72
N PRO A 121 30.71 6.01 -17.49
CA PRO A 121 29.73 5.74 -18.54
C PRO A 121 29.78 6.80 -19.64
N THR A 122 29.50 6.37 -20.86
CA THR A 122 29.37 7.19 -22.07
C THR A 122 27.89 7.36 -22.44
N GLU A 123 27.58 8.20 -23.42
CA GLU A 123 26.20 8.36 -23.92
C GLU A 123 25.60 7.04 -24.43
N LYS A 124 26.42 6.16 -25.02
CA LYS A 124 25.95 4.84 -25.48
C LYS A 124 25.45 3.98 -24.32
N ASP A 125 26.03 4.13 -23.15
CA ASP A 125 25.66 3.41 -21.93
C ASP A 125 24.33 3.89 -21.34
N LEU A 126 23.77 5.01 -21.81
CA LEU A 126 22.43 5.45 -21.41
C LEU A 126 21.31 4.57 -22.00
N THR A 127 21.64 3.72 -22.98
CA THR A 127 20.72 2.65 -23.43
C THR A 127 20.67 1.51 -22.42
N ASN A 128 21.68 1.39 -21.55
CA ASN A 128 21.69 0.42 -20.47
C ASN A 128 20.79 0.91 -19.33
N ASP A 129 19.90 0.01 -18.92
CA ASP A 129 18.98 0.20 -17.81
C ASP A 129 19.60 0.73 -16.53
N TYR A 130 20.87 0.42 -16.28
CA TYR A 130 21.60 0.84 -15.08
C TYR A 130 21.94 2.34 -15.07
N TYR A 131 22.24 2.97 -16.21
CA TYR A 131 22.64 4.38 -16.29
C TYR A 131 21.54 5.29 -16.87
N ALA A 132 20.48 4.72 -17.44
CA ALA A 132 19.33 5.46 -17.92
C ALA A 132 18.54 6.13 -16.78
N LEU A 133 17.95 7.30 -17.05
CA LEU A 133 16.91 7.85 -16.18
C LEU A 133 15.71 6.89 -16.15
N LYS A 134 15.33 6.44 -14.95
CA LYS A 134 14.19 5.55 -14.74
C LYS A 134 13.35 5.96 -13.54
N GLY A 135 12.17 5.34 -13.43
CA GLY A 135 11.27 5.50 -12.29
C GLY A 135 10.95 6.96 -12.00
N LEU A 136 11.11 7.33 -10.73
CA LEU A 136 10.84 8.68 -10.23
C LEU A 136 11.64 9.76 -10.96
N SER A 137 12.94 9.55 -11.17
CA SER A 137 13.83 10.53 -11.82
C SER A 137 13.42 10.80 -13.27
N LYS A 138 12.99 9.77 -14.01
CA LYS A 138 12.46 9.94 -15.38
C LYS A 138 11.12 10.67 -15.39
N ARG A 139 10.18 10.27 -14.51
CA ARG A 139 8.88 10.92 -14.38
C ARG A 139 9.05 12.43 -14.14
N GLU A 140 9.93 12.80 -13.23
CA GLU A 140 10.14 14.20 -12.87
C GLU A 140 10.90 14.97 -13.95
N TRP A 141 11.86 14.33 -14.62
CA TRP A 141 12.50 14.91 -15.82
C TRP A 141 11.48 15.30 -16.88
N ASP A 142 10.52 14.41 -17.16
CA ASP A 142 9.47 14.64 -18.15
C ASP A 142 8.48 15.73 -17.70
N GLU A 143 8.06 15.70 -16.43
CA GLU A 143 7.19 16.73 -15.85
C GLU A 143 7.84 18.11 -15.87
N LEU A 144 9.14 18.19 -15.58
CA LEU A 144 9.90 19.44 -15.66
C LEU A 144 9.91 19.96 -17.10
N ARG A 145 10.28 19.15 -18.09
CA ARG A 145 10.32 19.58 -19.51
C ARG A 145 8.94 20.00 -20.04
N LYS A 146 7.88 19.34 -19.58
CA LYS A 146 6.50 19.70 -19.92
C LYS A 146 6.10 21.07 -19.36
N ASN A 147 6.52 21.39 -18.13
CA ASN A 147 6.18 22.65 -17.48
C ASN A 147 7.17 23.79 -17.78
N PHE A 148 8.39 23.47 -18.19
CA PHE A 148 9.51 24.38 -18.42
C PHE A 148 10.24 23.98 -19.72
N PRO A 149 9.81 24.48 -20.89
CA PRO A 149 10.35 24.04 -22.17
C PRO A 149 11.84 24.38 -22.38
N GLU A 150 12.54 23.59 -23.19
CA GLU A 150 13.98 23.76 -23.48
C GLU A 150 14.37 25.06 -24.19
N GLY A 151 13.40 25.72 -24.83
CA GLY A 151 13.61 27.07 -25.35
C GLY A 151 14.00 28.04 -24.23
N ASP A 152 13.37 27.91 -23.07
CA ASP A 152 13.51 28.82 -21.93
C ASP A 152 14.51 28.32 -20.88
N PHE A 153 14.85 27.02 -20.89
CA PHE A 153 15.66 26.36 -19.88
C PHE A 153 16.76 25.49 -20.50
N THR A 154 17.92 25.45 -19.85
CA THR A 154 18.98 24.49 -20.18
C THR A 154 18.84 23.26 -19.28
N TYR A 155 18.86 22.07 -19.89
CA TYR A 155 18.69 20.80 -19.19
C TYR A 155 19.97 19.97 -19.21
N HIS A 156 20.35 19.45 -18.05
CA HIS A 156 21.50 18.55 -17.94
C HIS A 156 21.11 17.28 -17.19
N TYR A 157 21.42 16.14 -17.80
CA TYR A 157 21.44 14.86 -17.10
C TYR A 157 22.89 14.47 -16.80
N VAL A 158 23.24 14.39 -15.52
CA VAL A 158 24.60 14.07 -15.08
C VAL A 158 24.64 12.66 -14.50
N TYR A 159 25.21 11.73 -15.27
CA TYR A 159 25.26 10.29 -14.97
C TYR A 159 26.69 9.77 -14.74
N ARG A 160 27.68 10.66 -14.91
CA ARG A 160 29.11 10.41 -14.68
C ARG A 160 29.63 11.30 -13.56
N SER A 161 30.75 10.92 -12.95
CA SER A 161 31.38 11.72 -11.90
C SER A 161 31.72 13.11 -12.46
N THR A 162 31.16 14.16 -11.86
CA THR A 162 31.23 15.52 -12.42
C THR A 162 31.30 16.55 -11.31
N PHE A 163 32.07 17.61 -11.51
CA PHE A 163 32.08 18.79 -10.67
C PHE A 163 31.20 19.89 -11.31
N ILE A 164 30.16 20.34 -10.62
CA ILE A 164 29.25 21.36 -11.15
C ILE A 164 29.58 22.71 -10.54
N THR A 165 29.78 23.71 -11.40
CA THR A 165 30.06 25.09 -11.01
C THR A 165 28.93 26.02 -11.44
N THR A 166 28.48 26.87 -10.51
CA THR A 166 27.45 27.88 -10.78
C THR A 166 28.09 29.26 -10.77
N PRO A 167 27.97 30.07 -11.84
CA PRO A 167 28.53 31.41 -11.89
C PRO A 167 27.63 32.40 -11.14
N ASN A 168 27.40 32.16 -9.85
CA ASN A 168 26.70 33.09 -8.97
C ASN A 168 27.67 33.77 -8.00
N LYS A 169 27.24 34.88 -7.38
CA LYS A 169 28.07 35.65 -6.45
C LYS A 169 28.54 34.85 -5.24
N LYS A 170 27.81 33.78 -4.89
CA LYS A 170 28.14 32.86 -3.80
C LYS A 170 29.10 31.74 -4.20
N GLN A 171 29.47 31.66 -5.49
CA GLN A 171 30.35 30.65 -6.06
C GLN A 171 29.95 29.23 -5.64
N GLN A 172 28.65 28.93 -5.68
CA GLN A 172 28.14 27.64 -5.22
C GLN A 172 28.54 26.53 -6.19
N THR A 173 28.99 25.40 -5.63
CA THR A 173 29.42 24.23 -6.37
C THR A 173 28.73 22.96 -5.85
N LEU A 174 28.69 21.94 -6.69
CA LEU A 174 28.23 20.60 -6.32
C LEU A 174 29.26 19.57 -6.80
N SER A 175 29.85 18.83 -5.86
CA SER A 175 30.84 17.79 -6.17
C SER A 175 30.19 16.41 -6.20
N LEU A 176 30.21 15.77 -7.37
CA LEU A 176 29.77 14.39 -7.60
C LEU A 176 30.99 13.48 -7.88
N LEU A 177 32.16 13.87 -7.37
CA LEU A 177 33.45 13.26 -7.68
C LEU A 177 33.78 12.03 -6.85
N ASN A 178 33.11 11.85 -5.70
CA ASN A 178 33.35 10.70 -4.83
C ASN A 178 32.77 9.42 -5.47
N ARG A 179 33.66 8.54 -5.93
CA ARG A 179 33.37 7.27 -6.62
C ARG A 179 32.83 6.18 -5.69
N GLY A 180 33.03 6.32 -4.38
CA GLY A 180 32.52 5.39 -3.36
C GLY A 180 31.06 5.59 -3.00
N THR A 181 30.46 6.71 -3.41
CA THR A 181 29.08 7.07 -3.08
C THR A 181 28.25 7.24 -4.34
N ARG A 182 27.03 6.70 -4.35
CA ARG A 182 26.03 7.11 -5.34
C ARG A 182 25.57 8.53 -5.04
N HIS A 183 25.55 9.38 -6.06
CA HIS A 183 25.01 10.73 -5.96
C HIS A 183 23.72 10.81 -6.76
N GLU A 184 22.60 11.02 -6.08
CA GLU A 184 21.29 11.19 -6.70
C GLU A 184 20.63 12.47 -6.20
N GLY A 185 20.01 13.21 -7.12
CA GLY A 185 19.25 14.39 -6.78
C GLY A 185 19.06 15.37 -7.94
N PHE A 186 18.77 16.60 -7.56
CA PHE A 186 18.37 17.68 -8.43
C PHE A 186 19.03 18.99 -8.04
N LEU A 187 19.29 19.82 -9.05
CA LEU A 187 19.72 21.20 -8.91
C LEU A 187 18.96 22.09 -9.89
N TYR A 188 18.49 23.22 -9.41
CA TYR A 188 17.97 24.32 -10.22
C TYR A 188 18.74 25.61 -9.92
N TRP A 189 19.00 26.38 -10.97
CA TRP A 189 19.50 27.74 -10.86
C TRP A 189 18.80 28.64 -11.88
N SER A 190 18.46 29.86 -11.49
CA SER A 190 17.68 30.78 -12.32
C SER A 190 18.47 31.42 -13.46
N GLY A 191 19.79 31.25 -13.50
CA GLY A 191 20.68 31.96 -14.44
C GLY A 191 21.10 33.34 -13.94
N LYS A 192 20.57 33.84 -12.82
CA LYS A 192 20.90 35.16 -12.27
C LYS A 192 22.02 35.05 -11.24
N GLU A 193 23.04 35.90 -11.35
CA GLU A 193 24.22 35.86 -10.47
C GLU A 193 23.88 36.10 -8.99
N ALA A 194 22.82 36.85 -8.69
CA ALA A 194 22.38 37.12 -7.33
C ALA A 194 21.65 35.93 -6.69
N ASP A 195 21.14 35.00 -7.50
CA ASP A 195 20.30 33.91 -7.02
C ASP A 195 21.16 32.72 -6.57
N SER A 196 20.71 32.06 -5.50
CA SER A 196 21.33 30.84 -5.01
C SER A 196 20.80 29.62 -5.75
N ILE A 197 21.60 28.56 -5.81
CA ILE A 197 21.10 27.26 -6.31
C ILE A 197 20.05 26.70 -5.36
N VAL A 198 19.09 25.99 -5.93
CA VAL A 198 18.10 25.18 -5.21
C VAL A 198 18.44 23.72 -5.48
N SER A 199 18.85 22.97 -4.46
CA SER A 199 19.18 21.55 -4.59
C SER A 199 18.37 20.68 -3.64
N LYS A 200 18.06 19.46 -4.06
CA LYS A 200 17.40 18.45 -3.23
C LYS A 200 17.81 17.03 -3.65
N LYS A 201 17.74 16.09 -2.71
CA LYS A 201 17.96 14.65 -2.96
C LYS A 201 16.67 13.89 -3.22
N ASP A 202 15.59 14.28 -2.54
CA ASP A 202 14.24 13.80 -2.86
C ASP A 202 13.93 14.17 -4.31
N MET A 203 13.33 13.29 -5.10
CA MET A 203 13.06 13.58 -6.51
C MET A 203 11.60 13.98 -6.76
N ALA A 204 10.67 13.78 -5.83
CA ALA A 204 9.27 14.12 -6.04
C ALA A 204 9.01 15.64 -5.94
N ARG A 205 8.08 16.15 -6.76
CA ARG A 205 7.62 17.55 -6.80
C ARG A 205 8.69 18.54 -7.26
N LEU A 206 9.48 18.17 -8.25
CA LEU A 206 10.49 19.06 -8.82
C LEU A 206 9.87 20.25 -9.55
N THR A 207 8.76 20.06 -10.26
CA THR A 207 8.02 21.15 -10.91
C THR A 207 7.63 22.24 -9.91
N GLU A 208 7.05 21.84 -8.78
CA GLU A 208 6.65 22.75 -7.70
C GLU A 208 7.85 23.46 -7.07
N THR A 209 8.99 22.77 -6.99
CA THR A 209 10.24 23.32 -6.45
C THR A 209 10.74 24.46 -7.35
N VAL A 210 10.80 24.24 -8.67
CA VAL A 210 11.20 25.27 -9.65
C VAL A 210 10.18 26.40 -9.71
N ALA A 211 8.89 26.08 -9.77
CA ALA A 211 7.82 27.08 -9.82
C ALA A 211 7.89 28.02 -8.60
N LYS A 212 8.05 27.47 -7.39
CA LYS A 212 8.20 28.25 -6.16
C LYS A 212 9.42 29.18 -6.22
N ALA A 213 10.58 28.67 -6.69
CA ALA A 213 11.79 29.49 -6.82
C ALA A 213 11.63 30.65 -7.81
N ARG A 214 10.70 30.53 -8.76
CA ARG A 214 10.38 31.55 -9.77
C ARG A 214 9.17 32.42 -9.41
N GLY A 215 8.49 32.16 -8.30
CA GLY A 215 7.23 32.83 -7.95
C GLY A 215 6.04 32.43 -8.83
N GLU A 216 6.13 31.30 -9.53
CA GLU A 216 5.09 30.77 -10.41
C GLU A 216 4.21 29.74 -9.66
N LYS A 217 3.00 29.51 -10.17
CA LYS A 217 2.07 28.50 -9.65
C LYS A 217 1.90 27.38 -10.68
N LYS A 218 2.86 26.44 -10.72
CA LYS A 218 2.78 25.21 -11.51
C LYS A 218 2.80 23.99 -10.59
N THR A 219 2.11 22.94 -11.01
CA THR A 219 2.02 21.67 -10.30
C THR A 219 2.22 20.52 -11.27
N SER A 220 2.92 19.48 -10.83
CA SER A 220 3.12 18.27 -11.61
C SER A 220 1.79 17.58 -11.89
N SER A 221 1.64 16.96 -13.06
CA SER A 221 0.36 16.41 -13.51
C SER A 221 -0.14 15.26 -12.61
N TYR A 222 0.78 14.47 -12.06
CA TYR A 222 0.46 13.37 -11.14
C TYR A 222 -0.05 13.85 -9.78
N TYR A 223 0.24 15.09 -9.37
CA TYR A 223 -0.02 15.55 -8.00
C TYR A 223 -1.53 15.61 -7.69
N ALA A 224 -2.36 15.94 -8.69
CA ALA A 224 -3.81 15.99 -8.52
C ALA A 224 -4.39 14.62 -8.13
N ASN A 225 -3.93 13.54 -8.77
CA ASN A 225 -4.34 12.18 -8.45
C ASN A 225 -3.87 11.78 -7.06
N PHE A 226 -2.60 12.01 -6.74
CA PHE A 226 -2.07 11.76 -5.40
C PHE A 226 -2.86 12.49 -4.31
N ALA A 227 -3.18 13.77 -4.50
CA ALA A 227 -3.93 14.55 -3.52
C ALA A 227 -5.35 14.01 -3.30
N LYS A 228 -6.01 13.59 -4.37
CA LYS A 228 -7.32 12.93 -4.33
C LYS A 228 -7.26 11.62 -3.53
N ASP A 229 -6.28 10.77 -3.83
CA ASP A 229 -6.13 9.46 -3.18
C ASP A 229 -5.68 9.59 -1.73
N SER A 230 -4.76 10.50 -1.41
CA SER A 230 -4.37 10.81 -0.04
C SER A 230 -5.56 11.28 0.81
N THR A 231 -6.42 12.13 0.23
CA THR A 231 -7.66 12.57 0.89
C THR A 231 -8.62 11.41 1.11
N ALA A 232 -8.75 10.49 0.15
CA ALA A 232 -9.58 9.30 0.28
C ALA A 232 -9.07 8.39 1.41
N VAL A 233 -7.76 8.15 1.49
CA VAL A 233 -7.11 7.37 2.56
C VAL A 233 -7.41 7.95 3.95
N ILE A 234 -7.37 9.27 4.10
CA ILE A 234 -7.74 9.93 5.37
C ILE A 234 -9.22 9.72 5.69
N LYS A 235 -10.10 9.89 4.69
CA LYS A 235 -11.55 9.69 4.87
C LYS A 235 -11.88 8.26 5.28
N PHE A 236 -11.23 7.26 4.68
CA PHE A 236 -11.44 5.84 4.97
C PHE A 236 -11.05 5.45 6.40
N GLN A 237 -10.12 6.19 7.03
CA GLN A 237 -9.73 5.98 8.42
C GLN A 237 -10.69 6.61 9.45
N GLN A 238 -11.88 7.00 9.01
CA GLN A 238 -12.95 7.50 9.88
C GLN A 238 -14.13 6.53 9.85
N SER A 239 -14.36 5.84 10.96
CA SER A 239 -15.51 4.95 11.09
C SER A 239 -16.83 5.75 11.16
N LYS A 240 -17.81 5.39 10.33
CA LYS A 240 -19.13 6.03 10.20
C LYS A 240 -20.19 4.97 9.94
N ASN A 241 -21.14 4.84 10.89
CA ASN A 241 -22.35 4.02 10.76
C ASN A 241 -22.09 2.64 10.12
N PRO A 242 -21.35 1.74 10.79
CA PRO A 242 -21.13 0.38 10.30
C PRO A 242 -22.47 -0.34 10.08
N SER A 243 -22.52 -1.17 9.04
CA SER A 243 -23.66 -2.04 8.78
C SER A 243 -23.87 -3.04 9.93
N PRO A 244 -25.10 -3.24 10.43
CA PRO A 244 -25.38 -4.24 11.45
C PRO A 244 -25.07 -5.68 10.98
N ASN A 245 -25.06 -5.91 9.67
CA ASN A 245 -24.81 -7.21 9.06
C ASN A 245 -23.33 -7.65 9.12
N PHE A 246 -22.40 -6.77 9.53
CA PHE A 246 -20.99 -7.12 9.64
C PHE A 246 -20.71 -8.19 10.69
N VAL A 247 -21.37 -8.11 11.85
CA VAL A 247 -21.06 -8.99 13.00
C VAL A 247 -21.16 -10.46 12.61
N ALA A 248 -22.20 -10.83 11.86
CA ALA A 248 -22.46 -12.21 11.47
C ALA A 248 -21.49 -12.76 10.40
N ASN A 249 -20.78 -11.90 9.66
CA ASN A 249 -19.92 -12.31 8.54
C ASN A 249 -18.43 -12.01 8.80
N MET A 250 -18.10 -11.35 9.92
CA MET A 250 -16.75 -10.88 10.20
C MET A 250 -15.73 -12.00 10.39
N ASN A 251 -16.14 -13.14 10.96
CA ASN A 251 -15.25 -14.29 11.13
C ASN A 251 -14.68 -14.79 9.79
N VAL A 252 -15.48 -14.75 8.72
CA VAL A 252 -15.05 -15.13 7.37
C VAL A 252 -13.99 -14.17 6.85
N LEU A 253 -14.23 -12.86 7.01
CA LEU A 253 -13.27 -11.83 6.60
C LEU A 253 -11.96 -11.94 7.39
N LEU A 254 -12.02 -12.12 8.71
CA LEU A 254 -10.83 -12.24 9.55
C LEU A 254 -10.00 -13.46 9.16
N GLN A 255 -10.67 -14.58 8.87
CA GLN A 255 -10.02 -15.80 8.43
C GLN A 255 -9.26 -15.58 7.11
N GLN A 256 -9.89 -14.91 6.14
CA GLN A 256 -9.31 -14.64 4.82
C GLN A 256 -8.21 -13.57 4.84
N GLU A 257 -8.45 -12.44 5.50
CA GLU A 257 -7.60 -11.25 5.37
C GLU A 257 -6.55 -11.10 6.47
N ILE A 258 -6.76 -11.72 7.63
CA ILE A 258 -5.95 -11.44 8.84
C ILE A 258 -5.21 -12.68 9.31
N PHE A 259 -5.89 -13.82 9.30
CA PHE A 259 -5.30 -15.10 9.69
C PHE A 259 -4.54 -15.76 8.53
N ASP A 260 -4.88 -15.44 7.28
CA ASP A 260 -4.33 -16.08 6.08
C ASP A 260 -4.44 -17.62 6.16
N GLU A 261 -5.60 -18.07 6.64
CA GLU A 261 -5.89 -19.45 6.99
C GLU A 261 -7.25 -19.78 6.37
N MET A 262 -7.42 -20.89 5.64
CA MET A 262 -8.72 -21.24 5.02
C MET A 262 -9.06 -22.74 5.15
N ILE A 263 -8.58 -23.40 6.20
CA ILE A 263 -8.76 -24.82 6.42
C ILE A 263 -10.16 -25.13 6.93
N LEU A 264 -10.78 -24.24 7.70
CA LEU A 264 -12.14 -24.42 8.24
C LEU A 264 -13.08 -23.44 7.56
N PRO A 265 -14.08 -23.85 6.76
CA PRO A 265 -14.96 -22.91 6.08
C PRO A 265 -16.07 -22.44 7.03
N VAL A 266 -15.73 -21.48 7.88
CA VAL A 266 -16.53 -21.03 9.04
C VAL A 266 -17.91 -20.50 8.68
N GLN A 267 -18.09 -20.02 7.45
CA GLN A 267 -19.36 -19.52 6.92
C GLN A 267 -20.49 -20.57 6.90
N PHE A 268 -20.17 -21.87 6.90
CA PHE A 268 -21.14 -22.95 6.79
C PHE A 268 -21.47 -23.62 8.13
N PHE A 269 -20.87 -23.16 9.23
CA PHE A 269 -20.98 -23.81 10.53
C PHE A 269 -21.38 -22.82 11.62
N ASN A 270 -22.10 -23.33 12.63
CA ASN A 270 -22.45 -22.56 13.81
C ASN A 270 -21.50 -22.91 14.97
N PHE A 271 -20.82 -21.90 15.51
CA PHE A 271 -19.90 -22.00 16.65
C PHE A 271 -20.44 -21.39 17.94
N ASP A 272 -21.76 -21.29 18.07
CA ASP A 272 -22.42 -20.84 19.30
C ASP A 272 -21.87 -21.58 20.53
N LYS A 273 -21.51 -20.79 21.55
CA LYS A 273 -20.95 -21.23 22.85
C LYS A 273 -19.59 -21.94 22.77
N VAL A 274 -18.98 -22.05 21.59
CA VAL A 274 -17.62 -22.59 21.45
C VAL A 274 -16.63 -21.53 21.94
N SER A 275 -15.72 -21.91 22.83
CA SER A 275 -14.64 -21.03 23.30
C SER A 275 -13.33 -21.27 22.55
N LYS A 276 -13.11 -22.50 22.06
CA LYS A 276 -11.89 -22.89 21.35
C LYS A 276 -12.16 -24.00 20.34
N ILE A 277 -11.50 -23.90 19.17
CA ILE A 277 -11.47 -24.93 18.13
C ILE A 277 -10.02 -25.34 17.94
N THR A 278 -9.72 -26.64 18.05
CA THR A 278 -8.39 -27.19 17.76
C THR A 278 -8.46 -28.07 16.54
N ILE A 279 -7.63 -27.80 15.54
CA ILE A 279 -7.48 -28.59 14.33
C ILE A 279 -6.09 -29.22 14.38
N GLN A 280 -6.02 -30.55 14.41
CA GLN A 280 -4.78 -31.28 14.63
C GLN A 280 -4.63 -32.42 13.64
N SER A 281 -3.40 -32.66 13.18
CA SER A 281 -3.11 -33.84 12.36
C SER A 281 -3.33 -35.13 13.12
N ALA A 282 -4.03 -36.08 12.51
CA ALA A 282 -4.20 -37.42 13.07
C ALA A 282 -2.87 -38.22 13.11
N LYS A 283 -1.89 -37.86 12.26
CA LYS A 283 -0.58 -38.52 12.19
C LYS A 283 0.52 -37.75 12.96
N GLU A 284 0.39 -36.43 13.14
CA GLU A 284 1.45 -35.56 13.67
C GLU A 284 0.94 -34.61 14.76
N ALA A 285 1.08 -35.00 16.02
CA ALA A 285 0.49 -34.25 17.15
C ALA A 285 1.00 -32.79 17.29
N ASN A 286 2.21 -32.50 16.83
CA ASN A 286 2.80 -31.15 16.87
C ASN A 286 2.28 -30.21 15.77
N LYS A 287 1.54 -30.73 14.78
CA LYS A 287 0.89 -29.92 13.73
C LYS A 287 -0.54 -29.62 14.14
N GLN A 288 -0.72 -28.49 14.82
CA GLN A 288 -2.03 -28.01 15.24
C GLN A 288 -2.21 -26.52 14.97
N ILE A 289 -3.47 -26.15 14.75
CA ILE A 289 -3.95 -24.77 14.68
C ILE A 289 -5.05 -24.63 15.73
N VAL A 290 -5.05 -23.52 16.47
CA VAL A 290 -6.03 -23.25 17.53
C VAL A 290 -6.70 -21.91 17.30
N PHE A 291 -8.03 -21.92 17.11
CA PHE A 291 -8.86 -20.72 17.14
C PHE A 291 -9.43 -20.54 18.54
N LYS A 292 -9.42 -19.31 19.05
CA LYS A 292 -10.19 -18.92 20.24
C LYS A 292 -11.28 -17.94 19.87
N LEU A 293 -12.42 -18.10 20.51
CA LEU A 293 -13.61 -17.30 20.31
C LEU A 293 -14.01 -16.59 21.62
N ASN A 294 -14.73 -15.49 21.53
CA ASN A 294 -15.44 -14.89 22.67
C ASN A 294 -16.84 -15.50 22.84
N LYS A 295 -17.59 -15.06 23.86
CA LYS A 295 -18.92 -15.61 24.18
C LYS A 295 -19.95 -15.33 23.08
N GLU A 296 -19.69 -14.33 22.26
CA GLU A 296 -20.48 -13.92 21.10
C GLU A 296 -20.12 -14.74 19.83
N GLY A 297 -19.24 -15.73 19.93
CA GLY A 297 -18.84 -16.58 18.80
C GLY A 297 -17.90 -15.91 17.81
N GLN A 298 -17.20 -14.83 18.21
CA GLN A 298 -16.30 -14.06 17.36
C GLN A 298 -14.85 -14.48 17.58
N PHE A 299 -14.06 -14.57 16.51
CA PHE A 299 -12.65 -14.91 16.62
C PHE A 299 -11.84 -13.82 17.33
N ILE A 300 -11.14 -14.20 18.39
CA ILE A 300 -10.26 -13.29 19.15
C ILE A 300 -8.78 -13.63 19.01
N GLN A 301 -8.45 -14.88 18.65
CA GLN A 301 -7.06 -15.32 18.53
C GLN A 301 -6.94 -16.53 17.61
N LEU A 302 -5.87 -16.55 16.81
CA LEU A 302 -5.37 -17.72 16.10
C LEU A 302 -3.97 -18.04 16.63
N ASN A 303 -3.71 -19.30 17.01
CA ASN A 303 -2.37 -19.78 17.32
C ASN A 303 -1.96 -20.85 16.31
N GLU A 304 -0.78 -20.66 15.74
CA GLU A 304 -0.12 -21.62 14.87
C GLU A 304 1.34 -21.76 15.32
N ARG A 305 1.72 -22.97 15.78
CA ARG A 305 3.05 -23.22 16.37
C ARG A 305 3.36 -22.24 17.51
N ALA A 306 4.41 -21.42 17.38
CA ALA A 306 4.83 -20.42 18.36
C ALA A 306 4.23 -19.03 18.09
N ASP A 307 3.54 -18.86 16.97
CA ASP A 307 3.02 -17.58 16.52
C ASP A 307 1.55 -17.42 16.92
N SER A 308 1.14 -16.18 17.14
CA SER A 308 -0.26 -15.85 17.42
C SER A 308 -0.69 -14.57 16.74
N THR A 309 -1.89 -14.59 16.19
CA THR A 309 -2.61 -13.40 15.71
C THR A 309 -3.74 -13.10 16.68
N ILE A 310 -3.88 -11.86 17.14
CA ILE A 310 -4.85 -11.45 18.17
C ILE A 310 -5.74 -10.34 17.61
N ILE A 311 -7.06 -10.43 17.87
CA ILE A 311 -8.07 -9.46 17.45
C ILE A 311 -8.65 -8.75 18.67
N THR A 312 -8.74 -7.42 18.60
CA THR A 312 -9.34 -6.55 19.62
C THR A 312 -10.63 -5.93 19.08
N TYR A 313 -11.70 -5.98 19.86
CA TYR A 313 -13.05 -5.54 19.47
C TYR A 313 -13.47 -4.24 20.15
N LYS A 314 -14.31 -3.46 19.46
CA LYS A 314 -15.05 -2.31 20.00
C LYS A 314 -16.47 -2.34 19.46
N GLY A 315 -17.47 -2.46 20.34
CA GLY A 315 -18.88 -2.52 19.93
C GLY A 315 -19.18 -3.70 19.01
N SER A 316 -18.71 -4.90 19.38
CA SER A 316 -18.89 -6.17 18.64
C SER A 316 -18.29 -6.21 17.23
N LEU A 317 -17.46 -5.23 16.86
CA LEU A 317 -16.71 -5.22 15.61
C LEU A 317 -15.20 -5.17 15.91
N PRO A 318 -14.36 -5.82 15.09
CA PRO A 318 -12.91 -5.64 15.17
C PRO A 318 -12.53 -4.17 15.12
N SER A 319 -11.55 -3.78 15.91
CA SER A 319 -11.01 -2.41 15.91
C SER A 319 -9.53 -2.43 15.58
N GLN A 320 -8.83 -3.45 16.06
CA GLN A 320 -7.43 -3.67 15.81
C GLN A 320 -7.12 -5.17 15.78
N ALA A 321 -6.09 -5.55 15.06
CA ALA A 321 -5.43 -6.84 15.19
C ALA A 321 -3.91 -6.65 15.29
N VAL A 322 -3.24 -7.69 15.77
CA VAL A 322 -1.79 -7.82 15.75
C VAL A 322 -1.47 -9.15 15.07
N ASP A 323 -0.80 -9.09 13.92
CA ASP A 323 -0.42 -10.28 13.14
C ASP A 323 0.68 -11.10 13.85
N ARG A 324 1.02 -12.26 13.28
CA ARG A 324 2.11 -13.11 13.77
C ARG A 324 3.48 -12.43 13.84
N TYR A 325 3.69 -11.38 13.07
CA TYR A 325 4.92 -10.59 13.03
C TYR A 325 4.87 -9.35 13.92
N LYS A 326 3.84 -9.24 14.77
CA LYS A 326 3.59 -8.10 15.67
C LYS A 326 3.31 -6.77 14.94
N ASN A 327 2.90 -6.82 13.68
CA ASN A 327 2.44 -5.64 12.97
C ASN A 327 0.99 -5.32 13.36
N PRO A 328 0.69 -4.04 13.64
CA PRO A 328 -0.67 -3.62 13.92
C PRO A 328 -1.49 -3.52 12.62
N ILE A 329 -2.71 -4.03 12.67
CA ILE A 329 -3.72 -3.92 11.64
C ILE A 329 -4.91 -3.17 12.24
N ASN A 330 -5.42 -2.14 11.56
CA ASN A 330 -6.54 -1.34 12.05
C ASN A 330 -7.78 -1.53 11.16
N PHE A 331 -8.94 -1.57 11.78
CA PHE A 331 -10.22 -1.71 11.09
C PHE A 331 -11.02 -0.41 11.19
N PHE A 332 -11.56 0.02 10.06
CA PHE A 332 -12.49 1.15 9.99
C PHE A 332 -13.73 0.74 9.20
N TYR A 333 -14.84 1.46 9.39
CA TYR A 333 -16.14 1.05 8.83
C TYR A 333 -16.91 2.20 8.21
N GLN A 334 -17.52 2.00 7.04
CA GLN A 334 -18.34 2.99 6.36
C GLN A 334 -19.53 2.32 5.67
N GLY A 335 -20.70 2.32 6.32
CA GLY A 335 -21.87 1.58 5.83
C GLY A 335 -21.53 0.09 5.68
N ASP A 336 -21.74 -0.47 4.49
CA ASP A 336 -21.39 -1.86 4.13
C ASP A 336 -19.92 -2.05 3.70
N THR A 337 -19.06 -1.07 3.97
CA THR A 337 -17.61 -1.17 3.69
C THR A 337 -16.80 -1.31 4.97
N VAL A 338 -15.86 -2.25 4.99
CA VAL A 338 -14.81 -2.39 6.00
C VAL A 338 -13.45 -2.07 5.37
N ILE A 339 -12.67 -1.27 6.07
CA ILE A 339 -11.35 -0.81 5.67
C ILE A 339 -10.34 -1.48 6.56
N ILE A 340 -9.41 -2.21 5.96
CA ILE A 340 -8.31 -2.88 6.66
C ILE A 340 -7.04 -2.10 6.34
N LYS A 341 -6.46 -1.47 7.35
CA LYS A 341 -5.24 -0.67 7.23
C LYS A 341 -4.08 -1.39 7.91
N GLU A 342 -3.08 -1.69 7.12
CA GLU A 342 -1.81 -2.24 7.56
C GLU A 342 -0.69 -1.21 7.40
N LYS A 343 0.56 -1.63 7.64
CA LYS A 343 1.73 -0.74 7.57
C LYS A 343 1.96 -0.20 6.15
N GLN A 344 1.78 -1.04 5.13
CA GLN A 344 2.12 -0.70 3.75
C GLN A 344 0.89 -0.51 2.86
N TYR A 345 -0.28 -0.97 3.28
CA TYR A 345 -1.48 -0.91 2.43
C TYR A 345 -2.75 -0.58 3.22
N LEU A 346 -3.72 -0.05 2.49
CA LEU A 346 -5.10 0.12 2.93
C LEU A 346 -6.01 -0.59 1.92
N LYS A 347 -6.72 -1.62 2.36
CA LYS A 347 -7.71 -2.35 1.58
C LYS A 347 -9.11 -1.86 1.93
N VAL A 348 -9.94 -1.69 0.93
CA VAL A 348 -11.35 -1.30 1.05
C VAL A 348 -12.18 -2.50 0.59
N ASN A 349 -12.87 -3.13 1.53
CA ASN A 349 -13.69 -4.32 1.29
C ASN A 349 -15.17 -3.96 1.41
N LYS A 350 -15.94 -4.19 0.35
CA LYS A 350 -17.38 -3.98 0.35
C LYS A 350 -18.11 -5.30 0.57
N MET A 351 -19.05 -5.30 1.49
CA MET A 351 -19.95 -6.42 1.68
C MET A 351 -21.06 -6.41 0.62
N VAL A 352 -21.26 -7.55 -0.02
CA VAL A 352 -22.40 -7.82 -0.90
C VAL A 352 -23.08 -9.06 -0.36
N ASP A 353 -24.33 -8.88 0.07
CA ASP A 353 -25.08 -9.85 0.85
C ASP A 353 -24.32 -10.33 2.09
N ARG A 354 -23.62 -11.48 2.02
CA ARG A 354 -22.87 -12.09 3.14
C ARG A 354 -21.37 -12.28 2.84
N MET A 355 -20.90 -11.80 1.69
CA MET A 355 -19.50 -11.92 1.26
C MET A 355 -18.83 -10.55 1.21
N PHE A 356 -17.55 -10.50 1.56
CA PHE A 356 -16.73 -9.30 1.42
C PHE A 356 -15.87 -9.41 0.16
N PHE A 357 -15.79 -8.30 -0.57
CA PHE A 357 -14.99 -8.19 -1.78
C PHE A 357 -14.09 -6.97 -1.70
N GLU A 358 -12.81 -7.14 -1.94
CA GLU A 358 -11.91 -6.01 -2.14
C GLU A 358 -12.39 -5.21 -3.35
N VAL A 359 -12.56 -3.90 -3.19
CA VAL A 359 -13.00 -2.99 -4.26
C VAL A 359 -12.00 -1.88 -4.54
N LYS A 360 -11.06 -1.67 -3.61
CA LYS A 360 -9.98 -0.70 -3.77
C LYS A 360 -8.83 -1.06 -2.85
N ARG A 361 -7.60 -0.84 -3.32
CA ARG A 361 -6.37 -0.92 -2.53
C ARG A 361 -5.59 0.38 -2.68
N PHE A 362 -4.85 0.76 -1.65
CA PHE A 362 -3.86 1.82 -1.72
C PHE A 362 -2.54 1.31 -1.17
N ASN A 363 -1.44 1.51 -1.90
CA ASN A 363 -0.11 1.38 -1.34
C ASN A 363 0.24 2.66 -0.56
N ILE A 364 0.21 2.57 0.76
CA ILE A 364 0.40 3.68 1.70
C ILE A 364 1.76 3.62 2.40
N SER A 365 2.75 2.94 1.81
CA SER A 365 4.11 2.90 2.34
C SER A 365 4.71 4.32 2.44
N LYS A 366 5.69 4.50 3.34
CA LYS A 366 6.39 5.77 3.48
C LYS A 366 7.04 6.23 2.17
N GLU A 367 7.55 5.29 1.39
CA GLU A 367 8.16 5.52 0.08
C GLU A 367 7.13 6.02 -0.93
N ASN A 368 5.98 5.36 -1.05
CA ASN A 368 4.90 5.80 -1.94
C ASN A 368 4.34 7.19 -1.58
N TYR A 369 4.31 7.54 -0.30
CA TYR A 369 3.97 8.91 0.13
C TYR A 369 5.03 9.93 -0.27
N ALA A 370 6.32 9.60 -0.12
CA ALA A 370 7.42 10.47 -0.54
C ALA A 370 7.39 10.68 -2.06
N ASP A 371 7.16 9.60 -2.81
CA ASP A 371 7.16 9.58 -4.27
C ASP A 371 5.86 10.11 -4.89
N MET A 372 4.84 10.35 -4.06
CA MET A 372 3.50 10.79 -4.47
C MET A 372 2.80 9.78 -5.39
N THR A 373 2.96 8.48 -5.10
CA THR A 373 2.49 7.33 -5.90
C THR A 373 1.62 6.39 -5.07
N LEU A 374 0.61 6.92 -4.37
CA LEU A 374 -0.39 6.10 -3.67
C LEU A 374 -1.20 5.34 -4.72
N ASP A 375 -0.62 4.25 -5.20
CA ASP A 375 -1.14 3.49 -6.31
C ASP A 375 -2.40 2.73 -5.88
N ASN A 376 -3.41 2.79 -6.74
CA ASN A 376 -4.64 2.02 -6.72
C ASN A 376 -4.35 0.52 -6.94
N GLY A 377 -3.21 0.18 -7.56
CA GLY A 377 -2.60 -1.15 -7.63
C GLY A 377 -3.36 -2.21 -8.44
N SER A 378 -4.69 -2.14 -8.50
CA SER A 378 -5.53 -2.98 -9.33
C SER A 378 -6.90 -2.33 -9.46
N ASP A 379 -7.36 -2.08 -10.68
CA ASP A 379 -8.77 -1.73 -10.88
C ASP A 379 -9.59 -2.97 -10.58
N ILE A 380 -10.30 -2.97 -9.45
CA ILE A 380 -11.19 -4.08 -9.10
C ILE A 380 -12.62 -3.71 -9.48
N LYS A 381 -13.18 -4.44 -10.44
CA LYS A 381 -14.57 -4.25 -10.90
C LYS A 381 -15.46 -5.36 -10.39
N LEU A 382 -16.55 -4.96 -9.75
CA LEU A 382 -17.65 -5.84 -9.41
C LEU A 382 -18.68 -5.80 -10.53
N SER A 383 -19.15 -6.97 -10.96
CA SER A 383 -20.19 -7.09 -11.99
C SER A 383 -21.19 -8.17 -11.60
N LYS A 384 -22.45 -8.01 -11.99
CA LYS A 384 -23.51 -8.99 -11.76
C LYS A 384 -24.27 -9.23 -13.05
N ASN A 385 -24.07 -10.42 -13.63
CA ASN A 385 -24.89 -10.93 -14.74
C ASN A 385 -25.72 -12.10 -14.19
N SER A 386 -25.52 -13.32 -14.70
CA SER A 386 -26.04 -14.55 -14.08
C SER A 386 -25.33 -14.89 -12.77
N ASN A 387 -24.02 -14.66 -12.71
CA ASN A 387 -23.19 -14.81 -11.52
C ASN A 387 -22.66 -13.44 -11.06
N PHE A 388 -22.26 -13.35 -9.80
CA PHE A 388 -21.55 -12.19 -9.28
C PHE A 388 -20.05 -12.37 -9.52
N CYS A 389 -19.39 -11.45 -10.21
CA CYS A 389 -17.99 -11.59 -10.58
C CYS A 389 -17.15 -10.40 -10.10
N VAL A 390 -15.98 -10.72 -9.58
CA VAL A 390 -14.89 -9.78 -9.26
C VAL A 390 -13.85 -9.91 -10.36
N THR A 391 -13.41 -8.79 -10.93
CA THR A 391 -12.33 -8.75 -11.93
C THR A 391 -11.26 -7.78 -11.48
N GLU A 392 -10.04 -8.28 -11.30
CA GLU A 392 -8.84 -7.53 -10.95
C GLU A 392 -7.98 -7.37 -12.20
N TYR A 393 -7.73 -6.13 -12.62
CA TYR A 393 -6.81 -5.82 -13.71
C TYR A 393 -5.42 -5.52 -13.14
N GLN A 394 -4.42 -6.34 -13.49
CA GLN A 394 -3.08 -6.27 -12.91
C GLN A 394 -2.09 -5.43 -13.73
N ASP A 395 -2.30 -5.26 -15.05
CA ASP A 395 -1.52 -4.34 -15.89
C ASP A 395 -2.28 -3.90 -17.16
N GLU A 396 -1.68 -2.96 -17.91
CA GLU A 396 -2.14 -2.52 -19.24
C GLU A 396 -2.01 -3.62 -20.32
N ARG A 397 -1.43 -4.80 -20.00
CA ARG A 397 -1.20 -5.92 -20.94
C ARG A 397 -2.25 -7.03 -20.79
N ASP A 398 -3.46 -6.66 -20.38
CA ASP A 398 -4.67 -7.51 -20.28
C ASP A 398 -4.56 -8.71 -19.32
N LEU A 399 -3.62 -8.69 -18.35
CA LEU A 399 -3.63 -9.70 -17.29
C LEU A 399 -4.79 -9.40 -16.32
N ALA A 400 -5.85 -10.20 -16.42
CA ALA A 400 -7.03 -10.07 -15.59
C ALA A 400 -7.29 -11.38 -14.83
N VAL A 401 -7.49 -11.25 -13.52
CA VAL A 401 -7.99 -12.33 -12.67
C VAL A 401 -9.47 -12.09 -12.44
N LYS A 402 -10.30 -13.04 -12.84
CA LYS A 402 -11.75 -12.98 -12.69
C LYS A 402 -12.25 -14.16 -11.88
N THR A 403 -12.93 -13.88 -10.78
CA THR A 403 -13.63 -14.90 -9.97
C THR A 403 -15.11 -14.63 -10.02
N CYS A 404 -15.90 -15.63 -10.43
CA CYS A 404 -17.35 -15.58 -10.46
C CYS A 404 -17.96 -16.52 -9.43
N TYR A 405 -18.90 -16.02 -8.65
CA TYR A 405 -19.60 -16.71 -7.59
C TYR A 405 -21.05 -16.99 -8.04
N SER A 406 -21.50 -18.24 -7.90
CA SER A 406 -22.89 -18.60 -8.21
C SER A 406 -23.90 -17.89 -7.31
N ASN A 407 -23.51 -17.52 -6.08
CA ASN A 407 -24.26 -16.63 -5.20
C ASN A 407 -23.33 -15.93 -4.20
N THR A 408 -23.83 -14.86 -3.57
CA THR A 408 -23.10 -14.03 -2.58
C THR A 408 -23.59 -14.23 -1.14
N ASN A 409 -24.42 -15.25 -0.90
CA ASN A 409 -25.07 -15.54 0.38
C ASN A 409 -24.48 -16.74 1.14
N TRP A 410 -23.41 -17.36 0.61
CA TRP A 410 -22.89 -18.64 1.07
C TRP A 410 -23.93 -19.78 1.03
N ALA A 411 -24.89 -19.71 0.10
CA ALA A 411 -25.89 -20.77 -0.09
C ALA A 411 -25.26 -21.94 -0.86
N LEU A 412 -25.55 -23.17 -0.43
CA LEU A 412 -25.09 -24.38 -1.10
C LEU A 412 -26.14 -24.90 -2.11
N PRO A 413 -25.72 -25.44 -3.27
CA PRO A 413 -24.35 -25.52 -3.75
C PRO A 413 -23.79 -24.15 -4.14
N LEU A 414 -22.52 -23.91 -3.80
CA LEU A 414 -21.79 -22.70 -4.18
C LEU A 414 -20.67 -23.09 -5.14
N THR A 415 -20.61 -22.42 -6.29
CA THR A 415 -19.57 -22.64 -7.29
C THR A 415 -18.83 -21.34 -7.54
N LEU A 416 -17.50 -21.41 -7.48
CA LEU A 416 -16.57 -20.33 -7.78
C LEU A 416 -15.80 -20.70 -9.04
N THR A 417 -15.95 -19.92 -10.10
CA THR A 417 -15.19 -20.09 -11.33
C THR A 417 -14.09 -19.03 -11.37
N ASN A 418 -12.84 -19.47 -11.30
CA ASN A 418 -11.67 -18.61 -11.44
C ASN A 418 -11.17 -18.67 -12.88
N THR A 419 -10.93 -17.51 -13.48
CA THR A 419 -10.36 -17.37 -14.81
C THR A 419 -9.17 -16.42 -14.71
N ARG A 420 -8.01 -16.86 -15.17
CA ARG A 420 -6.83 -16.01 -15.33
C ARG A 420 -6.53 -15.89 -16.81
N SER A 421 -6.71 -14.71 -17.38
CA SER A 421 -6.36 -14.40 -18.77
C SER A 421 -4.95 -13.82 -18.84
N SER A 422 -4.15 -14.26 -19.80
CA SER A 422 -2.82 -13.72 -20.12
C SER A 422 -2.59 -13.81 -21.62
N GLY A 423 -2.62 -12.68 -22.33
CA GLY A 423 -2.58 -12.68 -23.80
C GLY A 423 -3.70 -13.53 -24.40
N ASN A 424 -3.37 -14.49 -25.27
CA ASN A 424 -4.34 -15.38 -25.93
C ASN A 424 -4.73 -16.62 -25.10
N GLY A 425 -4.13 -16.83 -23.92
CA GLY A 425 -4.40 -17.98 -23.06
C GLY A 425 -5.32 -17.64 -21.90
N SER A 426 -6.21 -18.57 -21.52
CA SER A 426 -6.98 -18.48 -20.27
C SER A 426 -6.89 -19.78 -19.51
N ASN A 427 -6.41 -19.73 -18.27
CA ASN A 427 -6.51 -20.86 -17.35
C ASN A 427 -7.79 -20.72 -16.53
N LYS A 428 -8.54 -21.81 -16.41
CA LYS A 428 -9.77 -21.86 -15.61
C LYS A 428 -9.63 -22.90 -14.50
N SER A 429 -10.14 -22.57 -13.33
CA SER A 429 -10.40 -23.56 -12.28
C SER A 429 -11.78 -23.34 -11.70
N GLU A 430 -12.36 -24.41 -11.18
CA GLU A 430 -13.68 -24.38 -10.58
C GLU A 430 -13.63 -24.97 -9.18
N VAL A 431 -14.15 -24.22 -8.22
CA VAL A 431 -14.23 -24.63 -6.82
C VAL A 431 -15.71 -24.78 -6.47
N THR A 432 -16.14 -25.98 -6.11
CA THR A 432 -17.53 -26.27 -5.74
C THR A 432 -17.64 -26.70 -4.29
N TYR A 433 -18.58 -26.08 -3.57
CA TYR A 433 -19.01 -26.45 -2.23
C TYR A 433 -20.39 -27.09 -2.31
N LYS A 434 -20.56 -28.29 -1.77
CA LYS A 434 -21.83 -29.03 -1.76
C LYS A 434 -21.96 -29.92 -0.53
N ILE A 435 -23.20 -30.26 -0.17
CA ILE A 435 -23.47 -31.31 0.82
C ILE A 435 -23.59 -32.64 0.06
N ASN A 436 -22.86 -33.68 0.49
CA ASN A 436 -22.97 -35.02 -0.09
C ASN A 436 -24.12 -35.82 0.54
N GLU A 437 -24.31 -37.06 0.09
CA GLU A 437 -25.35 -37.96 0.58
C GLU A 437 -25.22 -38.28 2.08
N GLU A 438 -23.98 -38.32 2.58
CA GLU A 438 -23.67 -38.52 4.01
C GLU A 438 -23.89 -37.26 4.86
N LYS A 439 -24.40 -36.17 4.27
CA LYS A 439 -24.58 -34.85 4.90
C LYS A 439 -23.28 -34.18 5.33
N ASN A 440 -22.15 -34.59 4.77
CA ASN A 440 -20.85 -33.93 4.93
C ASN A 440 -20.72 -32.75 3.96
N LEU A 441 -19.97 -31.72 4.36
CA LEU A 441 -19.60 -30.64 3.45
C LEU A 441 -18.40 -31.07 2.62
N VAL A 442 -18.55 -31.05 1.30
CA VAL A 442 -17.50 -31.37 0.34
C VAL A 442 -17.13 -30.12 -0.44
N LEU A 443 -15.84 -29.80 -0.41
CA LEU A 443 -15.19 -28.79 -1.23
C LEU A 443 -14.32 -29.50 -2.26
N GLU A 444 -14.56 -29.22 -3.54
CA GLU A 444 -13.83 -29.80 -4.65
C GLU A 444 -13.29 -28.68 -5.54
N ASP A 445 -11.96 -28.57 -5.64
CA ASP A 445 -11.26 -27.64 -6.52
C ASP A 445 -10.73 -28.44 -7.72
N LEU A 446 -11.39 -28.26 -8.86
CA LEU A 446 -11.08 -28.92 -10.12
C LEU A 446 -10.15 -28.05 -10.94
N ASN A 447 -9.01 -28.63 -11.27
CA ASN A 447 -7.97 -28.03 -12.10
C ASN A 447 -7.33 -29.12 -12.96
N GLU A 448 -7.11 -28.81 -14.24
CA GLU A 448 -6.56 -29.73 -15.25
C GLU A 448 -5.25 -30.41 -14.80
N ARG A 449 -4.43 -29.72 -13.98
CA ARG A 449 -3.15 -30.27 -13.52
C ARG A 449 -3.25 -31.01 -12.20
N LYS A 450 -3.95 -30.43 -11.22
CA LYS A 450 -4.04 -30.98 -9.86
C LYS A 450 -5.35 -30.54 -9.23
N SER A 451 -6.22 -31.50 -8.98
CA SER A 451 -7.48 -31.25 -8.28
C SER A 451 -7.33 -31.60 -6.80
N THR A 452 -8.06 -30.88 -5.95
CA THR A 452 -8.10 -31.15 -4.50
C THR A 452 -9.53 -31.37 -4.05
N LYS A 453 -9.71 -32.28 -3.09
CA LYS A 453 -11.01 -32.54 -2.46
C LYS A 453 -10.83 -32.50 -0.95
N ARG A 454 -11.71 -31.75 -0.29
CA ARG A 454 -11.78 -31.62 1.16
C ARG A 454 -13.18 -32.02 1.59
N GLU A 455 -13.26 -33.04 2.42
CA GLU A 455 -14.51 -33.50 3.01
C GLU A 455 -14.47 -33.23 4.51
N TYR A 456 -15.41 -32.39 4.97
CA TYR A 456 -15.62 -32.10 6.37
C TYR A 456 -16.71 -33.03 6.88
N VAL A 457 -16.32 -33.99 7.71
CA VAL A 457 -17.26 -34.95 8.31
C VAL A 457 -18.05 -34.23 9.38
N ILE A 458 -19.37 -34.18 9.25
CA ILE A 458 -20.25 -33.38 10.11
C ILE A 458 -20.94 -34.29 11.14
N THR A 459 -20.90 -33.90 12.40
CA THR A 459 -21.65 -34.55 13.49
C THR A 459 -22.31 -33.47 14.32
N ASN A 460 -23.62 -33.59 14.57
CA ASN A 460 -24.41 -32.59 15.31
C ASN A 460 -24.25 -31.16 14.75
N GLY A 461 -24.19 -31.02 13.42
CA GLY A 461 -24.08 -29.74 12.73
C GLY A 461 -22.70 -29.06 12.78
N LYS A 462 -21.66 -29.74 13.29
CA LYS A 462 -20.27 -29.23 13.33
C LYS A 462 -19.29 -30.24 12.71
N PRO A 463 -18.18 -29.78 12.11
CA PRO A 463 -17.19 -30.68 11.54
C PRO A 463 -16.34 -31.31 12.65
N THR A 464 -16.18 -32.63 12.64
CA THR A 464 -15.36 -33.37 13.62
C THR A 464 -14.04 -33.87 13.03
N SER A 465 -13.98 -34.01 11.70
CA SER A 465 -12.75 -34.27 10.98
C SER A 465 -12.76 -33.63 9.59
N LEU A 466 -11.58 -33.42 9.04
CA LEU A 466 -11.35 -33.00 7.66
C LEU A 466 -10.48 -34.06 6.97
N LYS A 467 -10.99 -34.62 5.88
CA LYS A 467 -10.25 -35.49 4.96
C LYS A 467 -9.84 -34.67 3.75
N ALA A 468 -8.54 -34.54 3.49
CA ALA A 468 -8.02 -33.83 2.33
C ALA A 468 -7.30 -34.80 1.38
N SER A 469 -7.76 -34.90 0.15
CA SER A 469 -7.17 -35.74 -0.89
C SER A 469 -6.85 -34.92 -2.14
N THR A 470 -5.95 -35.43 -2.97
CA THR A 470 -5.56 -34.79 -4.23
C THR A 470 -5.45 -35.83 -5.34
N LYS A 471 -5.69 -35.39 -6.58
CA LYS A 471 -5.46 -36.17 -7.81
C LYS A 471 -4.74 -35.34 -8.86
N ARG A 472 -4.10 -36.00 -9.83
CA ARG A 472 -3.51 -35.35 -11.01
C ARG A 472 -4.27 -35.79 -12.26
N GLY A 473 -4.69 -34.82 -13.08
CA GLY A 473 -5.53 -35.09 -14.25
C GLY A 473 -6.76 -35.93 -13.90
N ASP A 474 -6.93 -37.04 -14.62
CA ASP A 474 -8.08 -37.95 -14.52
C ASP A 474 -7.86 -39.13 -13.56
N GLU A 475 -6.75 -39.15 -12.81
CA GLU A 475 -6.49 -40.18 -11.80
C GLU A 475 -7.54 -40.18 -10.68
N GLU A 476 -7.63 -41.29 -9.94
CA GLU A 476 -8.40 -41.32 -8.70
C GLU A 476 -7.75 -40.48 -7.60
N TYR A 477 -8.54 -40.07 -6.62
CA TYR A 477 -8.02 -39.38 -5.44
C TYR A 477 -7.18 -40.33 -4.60
N GLY A 478 -5.96 -39.93 -4.27
CA GLY A 478 -5.08 -40.68 -3.37
C GLY A 478 -5.58 -40.72 -1.91
N GLU A 479 -4.83 -41.43 -1.06
CA GLU A 479 -5.11 -41.53 0.38
C GLU A 479 -5.29 -40.15 1.02
N ALA A 480 -6.37 -39.98 1.79
CA ALA A 480 -6.68 -38.71 2.42
C ALA A 480 -5.77 -38.42 3.60
N TYR A 481 -5.25 -37.20 3.67
CA TYR A 481 -4.68 -36.65 4.89
C TYR A 481 -5.82 -36.25 5.84
N VAL A 482 -5.78 -36.77 7.07
CA VAL A 482 -6.87 -36.59 8.05
C VAL A 482 -6.46 -35.63 9.15
N LEU A 483 -7.34 -34.67 9.40
CA LEU A 483 -7.25 -33.72 10.50
C LEU A 483 -8.45 -33.93 11.43
N ASN A 484 -8.19 -33.98 12.74
CA ASN A 484 -9.21 -34.04 13.77
C ASN A 484 -9.56 -32.62 14.22
N ILE A 485 -10.85 -32.37 14.45
CA ILE A 485 -11.36 -31.07 14.89
C ILE A 485 -12.06 -31.28 16.24
N THR A 486 -11.55 -30.62 17.28
CA THR A 486 -12.08 -30.69 18.64
C THR A 486 -12.51 -29.31 19.15
N TYR A 487 -13.46 -29.31 20.07
CA TYR A 487 -14.13 -28.11 20.56
C TYR A 487 -14.06 -28.05 22.09
N GLU A 488 -13.78 -26.86 22.62
CA GLU A 488 -14.07 -26.52 24.01
C GLU A 488 -15.20 -25.49 24.04
N TYR A 489 -16.00 -25.53 25.09
CA TYR A 489 -17.19 -24.69 25.24
C TYR A 489 -17.03 -23.75 26.44
N PHE A 490 -17.71 -22.61 26.40
CA PHE A 490 -17.86 -21.78 27.59
C PHE A 490 -18.61 -22.56 28.68
N LYS A 491 -18.12 -22.45 29.91
CA LYS A 491 -18.80 -22.96 31.11
C LYS A 491 -20.02 -22.12 31.44
#